data_AF-L1J500-F1
#
_entry.id   AF-L1J500-F1
#
_cell.length_a   1.000
_cell.length_b   1.000
_cell.length_c   1.000
_cell.angle_alpha   90.00
_cell.angle_beta   90.00
_cell.angle_gamma   90.00
#
_symmetry.space_group_name_H-M   'P 1'
#
loop_
_entity.id
_entity.type
_entity.pdbx_description
1 polymer ?
#
loop_
_entity_poly.entity_id
_entity_poly.type
_entity_poly.pdbx_seq_one_letter_code
_entity_poly.pdbx_strand_id
1 'polypeptide(L)'
;ATTIVHRNVEVETSDYYDHTFAGIMVNIEACNFLPVDSLYVFSVWVRGDLGPMTVWSTQNGYQGKEESQKDWVCHYSKFHEPSVDQFQEMRLQEPICLKPGDRFGLYVHSACYGDDQIVYDNQRHHVSHSDNFLRILPGKAHLSHEPFSPTHENFGGWGRPWRENREFVGR
;
A
#
# COMPACT_ATOMS: atom_id res chain seq x y z
N ALA A 1 35.23 -14.07 -3.81
CA ALA A 1 34.06 -14.40 -2.98
C ALA A 1 33.13 -13.20 -3.03
N THR A 2 31.86 -13.39 -3.36
CA THR A 2 30.86 -12.31 -3.33
C THR A 2 30.36 -12.18 -1.90
N THR A 3 30.59 -11.04 -1.25
CA THR A 3 30.07 -10.75 0.08
C THR A 3 28.68 -10.17 -0.05
N ILE A 4 27.67 -10.86 0.50
CA ILE A 4 26.31 -10.33 0.60
C ILE A 4 26.22 -9.50 1.89
N VAL A 5 25.87 -8.23 1.75
CA VAL A 5 25.66 -7.32 2.87
C VAL A 5 24.17 -7.12 3.05
N HIS A 6 23.66 -7.41 4.24
CA HIS A 6 22.28 -7.10 4.61
C HIS A 6 22.21 -5.69 5.18
N ARG A 7 21.28 -4.89 4.68
CA ARG A 7 21.00 -3.55 5.16
C ARG A 7 19.49 -3.37 5.31
N ASN A 8 19.07 -2.86 6.45
CA ASN A 8 17.70 -2.42 6.66
C ASN A 8 17.60 -0.93 6.32
N VAL A 9 16.51 -0.56 5.67
CA VAL A 9 16.18 0.82 5.33
C VAL A 9 14.70 1.03 5.63
N GLU A 10 14.36 2.19 6.18
CA GLU A 10 12.99 2.65 6.34
C GLU A 10 12.73 3.75 5.31
N VAL A 11 11.55 3.72 4.69
CA VAL A 11 11.15 4.67 3.66
C VAL A 11 9.86 5.32 4.10
N GLU A 12 9.91 6.60 4.44
CA GLU A 12 8.72 7.37 4.83
C GLU A 12 8.28 8.25 3.65
N THR A 13 7.00 8.22 3.31
CA THR A 13 6.43 9.08 2.27
C THR A 13 6.01 10.44 2.82
N SER A 14 5.77 11.40 1.92
CA SER A 14 5.17 12.67 2.34
C SER A 14 3.78 12.44 2.93
N ASP A 15 3.42 13.31 3.88
CA ASP A 15 2.14 13.25 4.59
C ASP A 15 1.52 14.65 4.69
N TYR A 16 0.52 14.90 3.85
CA TYR A 16 -0.27 16.14 3.85
C TYR A 16 -1.66 15.95 4.48
N TYR A 17 -2.04 14.71 4.80
CA TYR A 17 -3.37 14.33 5.28
C TYR A 17 -4.50 14.91 4.43
N ASP A 18 -4.47 14.70 3.10
CA ASP A 18 -5.52 15.26 2.26
C ASP A 18 -6.87 14.54 2.42
N HIS A 19 -6.85 13.21 2.59
CA HIS A 19 -8.05 12.36 2.55
C HIS A 19 -7.89 11.10 3.39
N THR A 20 -9.01 10.46 3.70
CA THR A 20 -9.11 9.14 4.31
C THR A 20 -10.17 8.31 3.61
N PHE A 21 -9.96 7.00 3.41
CA PHE A 21 -11.01 6.00 3.06
C PHE A 21 -10.51 4.58 3.40
N ALA A 22 -11.29 3.56 3.05
CA ALA A 22 -11.06 2.17 3.42
C ALA A 22 -9.78 1.51 2.85
N GLY A 23 -9.26 1.94 1.70
CA GLY A 23 -8.10 1.26 1.10
C GLY A 23 -7.21 2.13 0.23
N ILE A 24 -5.97 1.68 0.02
CA ILE A 24 -5.00 2.30 -0.89
C ILE A 24 -4.21 1.20 -1.62
N MET A 25 -4.19 1.29 -2.95
CA MET A 25 -3.36 0.47 -3.82
C MET A 25 -2.23 1.31 -4.41
N VAL A 26 -1.00 0.85 -4.32
CA VAL A 26 0.16 1.47 -4.99
C VAL A 26 1.01 0.42 -5.67
N ASN A 27 1.81 0.85 -6.64
CA ASN A 27 2.87 0.00 -7.17
C ASN A 27 4.20 0.37 -6.52
N ILE A 28 4.98 -0.65 -6.16
CA ILE A 28 6.35 -0.50 -5.69
C ILE A 28 7.27 -1.21 -6.68
N GLU A 29 8.36 -0.54 -7.04
CA GLU A 29 9.34 -1.04 -7.99
C GLU A 29 10.70 -1.16 -7.32
N ALA A 30 11.35 -2.32 -7.47
CA ALA A 30 12.76 -2.46 -7.10
C ALA A 30 13.64 -1.81 -8.16
N CYS A 31 14.50 -0.88 -7.72
CA CYS A 31 15.52 -0.29 -8.58
C CYS A 31 16.60 -1.32 -8.94
N ASN A 32 17.21 -1.16 -10.12
CA ASN A 32 18.28 -2.02 -10.62
C ASN A 32 19.62 -1.29 -10.85
N PHE A 33 19.76 -0.09 -10.27
CA PHE A 33 20.96 0.75 -10.43
C PHE A 33 22.15 0.25 -9.61
N LEU A 34 21.89 -0.37 -8.46
CA LEU A 34 22.89 -0.95 -7.57
C LEU A 34 22.90 -2.48 -7.71
N PRO A 35 24.03 -3.16 -7.41
CA PRO A 35 24.13 -4.61 -7.41
C PRO A 35 23.42 -5.23 -6.18
N VAL A 36 22.12 -5.01 -6.08
CA VAL A 36 21.24 -5.62 -5.07
C VAL A 36 20.84 -7.01 -5.58
N ASP A 37 20.94 -8.04 -4.73
CA ASP A 37 20.46 -9.38 -5.09
C ASP A 37 18.93 -9.50 -4.97
N SER A 38 18.40 -8.92 -3.90
CA SER A 38 16.99 -8.98 -3.53
C SER A 38 16.62 -7.85 -2.57
N LEU A 39 15.38 -7.40 -2.67
CA LEU A 39 14.75 -6.47 -1.73
C LEU A 39 13.62 -7.20 -1.01
N TYR A 40 13.53 -7.03 0.31
CA TYR A 40 12.50 -7.65 1.13
C TYR A 40 11.71 -6.58 1.86
N VAL A 41 10.39 -6.57 1.64
CA VAL A 41 9.46 -5.74 2.41
C VAL A 41 8.96 -6.56 3.58
N PHE A 42 9.33 -6.17 4.79
CA PHE A 42 8.95 -6.90 6.01
C PHE A 42 7.66 -6.36 6.64
N SER A 43 7.29 -5.13 6.33
CA SER A 43 6.27 -4.38 7.07
C SER A 43 5.81 -3.20 6.23
N VAL A 44 4.60 -2.75 6.51
CA VAL A 44 3.99 -1.54 5.94
C VAL A 44 3.37 -0.77 7.09
N TRP A 45 3.48 0.55 7.11
CA TRP A 45 2.93 1.36 8.19
C TRP A 45 1.93 2.37 7.65
N VAL A 46 0.79 2.49 8.33
CA VAL A 46 -0.28 3.44 7.97
C VAL A 46 -0.91 4.04 9.24
N ARG A 47 -1.74 5.06 9.07
CA ARG A 47 -2.45 5.75 10.16
C ARG A 47 -3.90 6.09 9.74
N GLY A 48 -4.75 6.36 10.73
CA GLY A 48 -6.17 6.67 10.59
C GLY A 48 -7.06 5.85 11.54
N ASP A 49 -8.36 5.74 11.24
CA ASP A 49 -9.32 4.90 11.98
C ASP A 49 -9.28 3.42 11.54
N LEU A 50 -8.16 2.76 11.85
CA LEU A 50 -7.71 1.51 11.21
C LEU A 50 -8.68 0.31 11.37
N GLY A 51 -8.94 -0.17 12.59
CA GLY A 51 -9.78 -1.34 12.84
C GLY A 51 -9.26 -2.64 12.20
N PRO A 52 -10.10 -3.49 11.57
CA PRO A 52 -9.64 -4.72 10.92
C PRO A 52 -8.83 -4.42 9.65
N MET A 53 -7.51 -4.61 9.72
CA MET A 53 -6.56 -4.28 8.66
C MET A 53 -6.05 -5.51 7.92
N THR A 54 -5.87 -5.36 6.62
CA THR A 54 -5.21 -6.34 5.76
C THR A 54 -4.16 -5.71 4.84
N VAL A 55 -3.12 -6.48 4.51
CA VAL A 55 -2.10 -6.10 3.51
C VAL A 55 -1.96 -7.21 2.50
N TRP A 56 -2.08 -6.85 1.22
CA TRP A 56 -2.03 -7.77 0.10
C TRP A 56 -0.96 -7.36 -0.90
N SER A 57 -0.44 -8.33 -1.64
CA SER A 57 0.43 -8.07 -2.78
C SER A 57 0.05 -8.85 -4.03
N THR A 58 0.41 -8.32 -5.20
CA THR A 58 0.33 -9.03 -6.47
C THR A 58 1.54 -8.70 -7.35
N GLN A 59 1.99 -9.65 -8.16
CA GLN A 59 3.12 -9.44 -9.08
C GLN A 59 2.74 -8.53 -10.26
N ASN A 60 3.71 -7.82 -10.84
CA ASN A 60 3.55 -6.97 -12.03
C ASN A 60 2.62 -5.76 -11.87
N GLY A 61 2.30 -5.38 -10.63
CA GLY A 61 1.44 -4.24 -10.32
C GLY A 61 -0.05 -4.57 -10.23
N TYR A 62 -0.82 -3.61 -9.72
CA TYR A 62 -2.25 -3.79 -9.41
C TYR A 62 -3.19 -3.62 -10.62
N GLN A 63 -2.71 -3.06 -11.73
CA GLN A 63 -3.58 -2.67 -12.85
C GLN A 63 -4.33 -3.88 -13.45
N GLY A 64 -5.66 -3.78 -13.52
CA GLY A 64 -6.54 -4.83 -14.01
C GLY A 64 -6.86 -5.92 -12.97
N LYS A 65 -6.40 -5.76 -11.72
CA LYS A 65 -6.58 -6.71 -10.62
C LYS A 65 -7.28 -6.09 -9.41
N GLU A 66 -7.75 -4.85 -9.53
CA GLU A 66 -8.33 -4.08 -8.42
C GLU A 66 -9.53 -4.80 -7.76
N GLU A 67 -10.27 -5.59 -8.55
CA GLU A 67 -11.49 -6.28 -8.11
C GLU A 67 -11.34 -7.82 -8.06
N SER A 68 -10.11 -8.34 -8.21
CA SER A 68 -9.85 -9.76 -8.38
C SER A 68 -8.99 -10.32 -7.24
N GLN A 69 -9.59 -10.50 -6.05
CA GLN A 69 -8.88 -10.98 -4.85
C GLN A 69 -8.02 -12.23 -5.08
N LYS A 70 -8.45 -13.15 -5.94
CA LYS A 70 -7.72 -14.38 -6.29
C LYS A 70 -6.33 -14.13 -6.90
N ASP A 71 -6.10 -12.95 -7.47
CA ASP A 71 -4.83 -12.55 -8.07
C ASP A 71 -3.86 -11.92 -7.04
N TRP A 72 -4.27 -11.90 -5.77
CA TRP A 72 -3.52 -11.31 -4.66
C TRP A 72 -3.21 -12.34 -3.58
N VAL A 73 -2.10 -12.10 -2.88
CA VAL A 73 -1.67 -12.87 -1.72
C VAL A 73 -1.81 -11.99 -0.48
N CYS A 74 -2.48 -12.51 0.56
CA CYS A 74 -2.59 -11.82 1.85
C CYS A 74 -1.34 -12.09 2.69
N HIS A 75 -0.70 -11.03 3.17
CA HIS A 75 0.50 -11.11 4.02
C HIS A 75 0.24 -10.68 5.46
N TYR A 76 -0.90 -10.03 5.69
CA TYR A 76 -1.27 -9.48 6.99
C TYR A 76 -2.79 -9.45 7.16
N SER A 77 -3.26 -9.83 8.34
CA SER A 77 -4.66 -9.67 8.75
C SER A 77 -4.73 -9.61 10.28
N LYS A 78 -5.00 -8.42 10.84
CA LYS A 78 -5.16 -8.18 12.29
C LYS A 78 -6.02 -6.94 12.55
N PHE A 79 -6.57 -6.85 13.76
CA PHE A 79 -7.22 -5.64 14.25
C PHE A 79 -6.21 -4.64 14.81
N HIS A 80 -6.45 -3.34 14.59
CA HIS A 80 -5.72 -2.20 15.12
C HIS A 80 -6.67 -1.19 15.74
N GLU A 81 -6.25 -0.58 16.84
CA GLU A 81 -6.94 0.58 17.40
C GLU A 81 -6.77 1.80 16.48
N PRO A 82 -7.68 2.80 16.56
CA PRO A 82 -7.54 4.05 15.83
C PRO A 82 -6.22 4.74 16.20
N SER A 83 -5.50 5.23 15.19
CA SER A 83 -4.23 5.92 15.38
C SER A 83 -4.07 6.98 14.31
N VAL A 84 -4.65 8.16 14.56
CA VAL A 84 -4.69 9.23 13.57
C VAL A 84 -3.34 9.93 13.46
N ASP A 85 -2.65 10.17 14.57
CA ASP A 85 -1.43 10.97 14.60
C ASP A 85 -0.12 10.15 14.48
N GLN A 86 -0.20 8.82 14.53
CA GLN A 86 0.97 7.95 14.56
C GLN A 86 0.82 6.76 13.62
N PHE A 87 1.91 6.46 12.90
CA PHE A 87 1.98 5.28 12.05
C PHE A 87 1.99 3.99 12.86
N GLN A 88 1.12 3.05 12.51
CA GLN A 88 1.05 1.71 13.08
C GLN A 88 1.64 0.66 12.14
N GLU A 89 2.44 -0.24 12.70
CA GLU A 89 3.14 -1.28 11.93
C GLU A 89 2.24 -2.47 11.58
N MET A 90 2.21 -2.81 10.30
CA MET A 90 1.66 -4.06 9.79
C MET A 90 2.80 -5.02 9.47
N ARG A 91 3.31 -5.68 10.50
CA ARG A 91 4.38 -6.68 10.38
C ARG A 91 3.92 -7.89 9.59
N LEU A 92 4.41 -8.05 8.36
CA LEU A 92 4.00 -9.13 7.46
C LEU A 92 4.39 -10.50 8.04
N GLN A 93 3.53 -11.50 7.82
CA GLN A 93 3.79 -12.88 8.24
C GLN A 93 4.96 -13.46 7.43
N GLU A 94 4.96 -13.20 6.12
CA GLU A 94 6.04 -13.51 5.20
C GLU A 94 6.48 -12.23 4.48
N PRO A 95 7.80 -11.96 4.36
CA PRO A 95 8.26 -10.78 3.65
C PRO A 95 7.97 -10.88 2.15
N ILE A 96 7.60 -9.77 1.53
CA ILE A 96 7.48 -9.70 0.07
C ILE A 96 8.90 -9.58 -0.50
N CYS A 97 9.31 -10.57 -1.30
CA CYS A 97 10.61 -10.59 -1.96
C CYS A 97 10.51 -10.03 -3.38
N LEU A 98 11.41 -9.13 -3.73
CA LEU A 98 11.55 -8.56 -5.06
C LEU A 98 12.97 -8.79 -5.60
N LYS A 99 13.07 -9.08 -6.90
CA LYS A 99 14.31 -9.00 -7.65
C LYS A 99 14.50 -7.61 -8.27
N PRO A 100 15.75 -7.22 -8.58
CA PRO A 100 16.01 -5.94 -9.23
C PRO A 100 15.20 -5.78 -10.52
N GLY A 101 14.47 -4.66 -10.64
CA GLY A 101 13.59 -4.38 -11.78
C GLY A 101 12.17 -4.92 -11.63
N ASP A 102 11.88 -5.73 -10.61
CA ASP A 102 10.52 -6.21 -10.35
C ASP A 102 9.60 -5.06 -9.93
N ARG A 103 8.33 -5.21 -10.29
CA ARG A 103 7.22 -4.39 -9.82
C ARG A 103 6.19 -5.27 -9.12
N PHE A 104 5.69 -4.83 -7.98
CA PHE A 104 4.51 -5.43 -7.36
C PHE A 104 3.46 -4.37 -7.01
N GLY A 105 2.20 -4.80 -6.99
CA GLY A 105 1.10 -4.02 -6.44
C GLY A 105 0.97 -4.33 -4.96
N LEU A 106 0.86 -3.29 -4.14
CA LEU A 106 0.56 -3.35 -2.72
C LEU A 106 -0.86 -2.84 -2.51
N TYR A 107 -1.63 -3.50 -1.66
CA TYR A 107 -2.96 -3.05 -1.27
C TYR A 107 -3.10 -3.13 0.25
N VAL A 108 -3.27 -1.97 0.89
CA VAL A 108 -3.59 -1.87 2.32
C VAL A 108 -5.06 -1.52 2.44
N HIS A 109 -5.78 -2.25 3.29
CA HIS A 109 -7.23 -2.11 3.41
C HIS A 109 -7.73 -2.29 4.84
N SER A 110 -8.70 -1.46 5.20
CA SER A 110 -9.49 -1.52 6.42
C SER A 110 -10.90 -1.99 6.09
N ALA A 111 -11.40 -2.95 6.86
CA ALA A 111 -12.80 -3.39 6.79
C ALA A 111 -13.74 -2.60 7.74
N CYS A 112 -13.29 -1.46 8.28
CA CYS A 112 -14.17 -0.55 9.02
C CYS A 112 -15.15 0.15 8.08
N TYR A 113 -16.37 0.37 8.59
CA TYR A 113 -17.37 1.19 7.92
C TYR A 113 -17.00 2.68 8.02
N GLY A 114 -17.39 3.46 7.01
CA GLY A 114 -17.18 4.91 6.95
C GLY A 114 -16.09 5.31 5.97
N ASP A 115 -15.45 6.46 6.24
CA ASP A 115 -14.41 7.06 5.40
C ASP A 115 -13.21 7.62 6.18
N ASP A 116 -13.05 7.34 7.47
CA ASP A 116 -11.93 7.85 8.28
C ASP A 116 -10.71 6.90 8.37
N GLN A 117 -10.71 5.78 7.62
CA GLN A 117 -9.87 4.61 7.95
C GLN A 117 -8.38 4.77 7.66
N ILE A 118 -7.98 4.89 6.40
CA ILE A 118 -6.58 4.97 5.99
C ILE A 118 -6.33 6.33 5.39
N VAL A 119 -5.38 7.06 5.96
CA VAL A 119 -4.93 8.35 5.43
C VAL A 119 -4.12 8.15 4.16
N TYR A 120 -4.35 9.00 3.16
CA TYR A 120 -3.57 9.09 1.94
C TYR A 120 -3.65 10.50 1.36
N ASP A 121 -2.81 10.79 0.37
CA ASP A 121 -2.74 12.10 -0.25
C ASP A 121 -3.25 12.11 -1.70
N ASN A 122 -3.58 13.30 -2.20
CA ASN A 122 -3.74 13.49 -3.64
C ASN A 122 -2.38 13.38 -4.33
N GLN A 123 -2.40 12.86 -5.55
CA GLN A 123 -1.19 12.83 -6.37
C GLN A 123 -0.67 14.24 -6.65
N ARG A 124 0.61 14.45 -6.32
CA ARG A 124 1.38 15.66 -6.61
C ARG A 124 2.47 15.39 -7.63
N HIS A 125 2.94 14.14 -7.73
CA HIS A 125 4.07 13.76 -8.57
C HIS A 125 3.79 12.50 -9.40
N HIS A 126 4.59 12.25 -10.44
CA HIS A 126 4.52 11.01 -11.22
C HIS A 126 5.15 9.80 -10.49
N VAL A 127 5.95 10.08 -9.46
CA VAL A 127 6.59 9.12 -8.56
C VAL A 127 6.46 9.70 -7.15
N SER A 128 5.80 8.98 -6.25
CA SER A 128 5.53 9.45 -4.88
C SER A 128 6.78 9.42 -4.02
N HIS A 129 7.65 8.42 -4.24
CA HIS A 129 8.95 8.30 -3.59
C HIS A 129 9.94 7.61 -4.52
N SER A 130 11.20 8.02 -4.46
CA SER A 130 12.30 7.37 -5.17
C SER A 130 13.58 7.46 -4.37
N ASP A 131 14.23 6.33 -4.15
CA ASP A 131 15.60 6.26 -3.64
C ASP A 131 16.46 5.29 -4.48
N ASN A 132 17.61 4.87 -3.95
CA ASN A 132 18.53 3.98 -4.65
C ASN A 132 18.02 2.52 -4.78
N PHE A 133 17.04 2.12 -3.97
CA PHE A 133 16.57 0.76 -3.81
C PHE A 133 15.16 0.55 -4.33
N LEU A 134 14.26 1.51 -4.13
CA LEU A 134 12.87 1.38 -4.55
C LEU A 134 12.25 2.69 -5.04
N ARG A 135 11.16 2.54 -5.79
CA ARG A 135 10.23 3.61 -6.14
C ARG A 135 8.82 3.25 -5.70
N ILE A 136 8.11 4.20 -5.14
CA ILE A 136 6.67 4.10 -4.88
C ILE A 136 5.97 4.97 -5.91
N LEU A 137 5.06 4.37 -6.66
CA LEU A 137 4.27 5.05 -7.68
C LEU A 137 2.93 5.52 -7.11
N PRO A 138 2.32 6.55 -7.72
CA PRO A 138 0.94 6.91 -7.45
C PRO A 138 -0.01 5.73 -7.59
N GLY A 139 -1.11 5.83 -6.89
CA GLY A 139 -2.03 4.75 -6.61
C GLY A 139 -3.50 5.09 -6.75
N LYS A 140 -4.33 4.17 -6.25
CA LYS A 140 -5.78 4.25 -6.23
C LYS A 140 -6.29 4.07 -4.82
N ALA A 141 -7.15 4.97 -4.36
CA ALA A 141 -7.89 4.75 -3.13
C ALA A 141 -9.12 3.89 -3.38
N HIS A 142 -9.50 3.11 -2.38
CA HIS A 142 -10.68 2.27 -2.37
C HIS A 142 -11.68 2.80 -1.33
N LEU A 143 -12.91 3.06 -1.77
CA LEU A 143 -13.96 3.58 -0.91
C LEU A 143 -14.74 2.49 -0.16
N SER A 144 -14.58 1.21 -0.52
CA SER A 144 -15.39 0.14 0.05
C SER A 144 -14.74 -0.48 1.28
N HIS A 145 -15.52 -0.67 2.33
CA HIS A 145 -15.13 -1.44 3.51
C HIS A 145 -15.04 -2.95 3.21
N GLU A 146 -15.53 -3.40 2.05
CA GLU A 146 -15.31 -4.77 1.57
C GLU A 146 -14.09 -4.78 0.64
N PRO A 147 -13.06 -5.60 0.91
CA PRO A 147 -11.85 -5.62 0.09
C PRO A 147 -12.17 -6.07 -1.34
N PHE A 148 -11.55 -5.41 -2.33
CA PHE A 148 -11.72 -5.70 -3.77
C PHE A 148 -13.16 -5.52 -4.31
N SER A 149 -14.08 -4.96 -3.53
CA SER A 149 -15.48 -4.80 -3.95
C SER A 149 -15.60 -3.82 -5.14
N PRO A 150 -16.38 -4.15 -6.18
CA PRO A 150 -16.67 -3.24 -7.29
C PRO A 150 -17.72 -2.18 -6.92
N THR A 151 -18.22 -2.19 -5.68
CA THR A 151 -19.23 -1.25 -5.18
C THR A 151 -18.85 -0.68 -3.82
N HIS A 152 -19.46 0.45 -3.47
CA HIS A 152 -19.32 1.07 -2.15
C HIS A 152 -20.67 1.64 -1.70
N GLU A 153 -20.83 1.91 -0.41
CA GLU A 153 -22.03 2.56 0.15
C GLU A 153 -21.86 4.07 0.35
N ASN A 154 -20.61 4.54 0.32
CA ASN A 154 -20.28 5.97 0.43
C ASN A 154 -21.02 6.80 -0.64
N PHE A 155 -21.40 8.04 -0.33
CA PHE A 155 -22.14 8.94 -1.24
C PHE A 155 -23.44 8.33 -1.80
N GLY A 156 -24.16 7.55 -0.99
CA GLY A 156 -25.41 6.90 -1.40
C GLY A 156 -25.21 5.78 -2.43
N GLY A 157 -23.99 5.22 -2.51
CA GLY A 157 -23.61 4.14 -3.41
C GLY A 157 -23.44 4.52 -4.87
N TRP A 158 -23.34 5.82 -5.17
CA TRP A 158 -23.15 6.31 -6.53
C TRP A 158 -21.68 6.44 -6.92
N GLY A 159 -21.31 5.86 -8.06
CA GLY A 159 -19.99 6.01 -8.67
C GLY A 159 -19.15 4.74 -8.61
N ARG A 160 -17.87 4.88 -8.99
CA ARG A 160 -16.88 3.79 -8.89
C ARG A 160 -16.23 3.81 -7.50
N PRO A 161 -15.95 2.65 -6.89
CA PRO A 161 -15.32 2.56 -5.58
C PRO A 161 -13.82 2.90 -5.62
N TRP A 162 -13.24 3.06 -6.81
CA TRP A 162 -11.83 3.36 -6.99
C TRP A 162 -11.62 4.82 -7.36
N ARG A 163 -10.74 5.52 -6.63
CA ARG A 163 -10.33 6.89 -6.92
C ARG A 163 -8.88 6.92 -7.37
N GLU A 164 -8.65 7.31 -8.61
CA GLU A 164 -7.33 7.51 -9.19
C GLU A 164 -6.59 8.69 -8.55
N ASN A 165 -5.32 8.84 -8.90
CA ASN A 165 -4.48 9.99 -8.56
C ASN A 165 -4.33 10.16 -7.04
N ARG A 166 -3.87 9.10 -6.36
CA ARG A 166 -3.58 9.09 -4.92
C ARG A 166 -2.13 8.77 -4.64
N GLU A 167 -1.64 9.18 -3.49
CA GLU A 167 -0.29 8.90 -3.00
C GLU A 167 -0.37 8.21 -1.64
N PHE A 168 0.45 7.19 -1.45
CA PHE A 168 0.53 6.47 -0.18
C PHE A 168 1.12 7.37 0.90
N VAL A 169 0.48 7.40 2.06
CA VAL A 169 0.97 8.06 3.28
C VAL A 169 1.33 6.96 4.27
N GLY A 170 2.62 6.82 4.56
CA GLY A 170 3.08 5.71 5.38
C GLY A 170 4.59 5.54 5.41
N ARG A 171 4.99 4.40 5.95
CA ARG A 171 6.38 3.94 6.03
C ARG A 171 6.51 2.50 5.56
#